data_AF-A0A654E9D9-F1
#
_entry.id   AF-A0A654E9D9-F1
#
_cell.length_a   1.000
_cell.length_b   1.000
_cell.length_c   1.000
_cell.angle_alpha   90.00
_cell.angle_beta   90.00
_cell.angle_gamma   90.00
#
_symmetry.space_group_name_H-M   'P 1'
#
loop_
_entity.id
_entity.type
_entity.pdbx_description
1 polymer ?
#
loop_
_entity_poly.entity_id
_entity_poly.type
_entity_poly.pdbx_seq_one_letter_code
_entity_poly.pdbx_strand_id
1 'polypeptide(L)'
;MFFNNENGGEVVLDVDVEAEVVKLEGQETIFRETSGGGFVWFSVVGDEREDKKIGLGSIVVERTKWEEERFGWLNKAGERSNIKRSERFEGGSSHWKSYRCYVLIESFELTRMDGSLVFTYEFRHVDKLKSKWD
;
A
#
# COMPACT_ATOMS: atom_id res chain seq x y z
N MET A 1 0.30 -9.25 -15.34
CA MET A 1 1.64 -9.34 -15.96
C MET A 1 1.45 -9.89 -17.35
N PHE A 2 1.75 -9.10 -18.38
CA PHE A 2 1.67 -9.55 -19.77
C PHE A 2 3.09 -9.65 -20.31
N PHE A 3 3.45 -10.80 -20.87
CA PHE A 3 4.69 -10.99 -21.63
C PHE A 3 4.34 -10.82 -23.11
N ASN A 4 4.89 -9.81 -23.78
CA ASN A 4 4.76 -9.69 -25.22
C ASN A 4 6.01 -10.29 -25.88
N ASN A 5 5.83 -11.35 -26.67
CA ASN A 5 6.92 -12.10 -27.30
C ASN A 5 7.28 -11.58 -28.69
N GLU A 6 6.62 -10.53 -29.18
CA GLU A 6 6.87 -10.03 -30.54
C GLU A 6 8.14 -9.16 -30.67
N ASN A 7 8.70 -8.65 -29.56
CA ASN A 7 9.85 -7.72 -29.57
C ASN A 7 11.02 -8.03 -28.60
N GLY A 8 11.11 -9.27 -28.11
CA GLY A 8 12.28 -9.73 -27.35
C GLY A 8 12.38 -9.14 -25.94
N GLY A 9 11.90 -9.91 -24.96
CA GLY A 9 12.28 -9.77 -23.55
C GLY A 9 11.71 -8.58 -22.79
N GLU A 10 10.65 -7.92 -23.26
CA GLU A 10 10.03 -6.80 -22.55
C GLU A 10 8.92 -7.26 -21.60
N VAL A 11 8.96 -6.76 -20.37
CA VAL A 11 7.91 -6.95 -19.36
C VAL A 11 7.20 -5.63 -19.14
N VAL A 12 5.88 -5.64 -19.30
CA VAL A 12 5.01 -4.49 -19.02
C VAL A 12 4.19 -4.76 -17.76
N LEU A 13 4.30 -3.84 -16.80
CA LEU A 13 3.54 -3.79 -15.56
C LEU A 13 2.56 -2.61 -15.64
N ASP A 14 1.28 -2.91 -15.51
CA ASP A 14 0.18 -1.93 -15.37
C ASP A 14 -0.76 -2.48 -14.28
N VAL A 15 -0.67 -1.91 -13.08
CA VAL A 15 -1.39 -2.40 -11.89
C VAL A 15 -1.84 -1.22 -11.04
N ASP A 16 -3.10 -1.23 -10.64
CA ASP A 16 -3.63 -0.29 -9.65
C ASP A 16 -3.32 -0.76 -8.24
N VAL A 17 -2.84 0.16 -7.41
CA VAL A 17 -2.47 -0.09 -6.02
C VAL A 17 -3.16 0.95 -5.14
N GLU A 18 -3.80 0.48 -4.08
CA GLU A 18 -4.28 1.36 -3.01
C GLU A 18 -3.06 1.97 -2.30
N ALA A 19 -2.92 3.29 -2.38
CA ALA A 19 -1.77 4.00 -1.82
C ALA A 19 -1.82 4.08 -0.28
N GLU A 20 -3.00 3.91 0.30
CA GLU A 20 -3.26 3.83 1.74
C GLU A 20 -3.98 2.51 2.05
N VAL A 21 -3.46 1.73 2.98
CA VAL A 21 -4.12 0.50 3.44
C VAL A 21 -4.22 0.47 4.94
N VAL A 22 -5.41 0.16 5.45
CA VAL A 22 -5.68 0.02 6.88
C VAL A 22 -6.00 -1.43 7.19
N LYS A 23 -5.36 -1.95 8.24
CA LYS A 23 -5.59 -3.30 8.75
C LYS A 23 -6.03 -3.25 10.21
N LEU A 24 -7.09 -3.98 10.56
CA LEU A 24 -7.46 -4.21 11.95
C LEU A 24 -7.08 -5.64 12.33
N GLU A 25 -6.30 -5.78 13.39
CA GLU A 25 -5.80 -7.09 13.87
C GLU A 25 -5.14 -7.91 12.74
N GLY A 26 -4.47 -7.22 11.81
CA GLY A 26 -3.78 -7.81 10.66
C GLY A 26 -4.64 -8.10 9.42
N GLN A 27 -5.96 -7.93 9.48
CA GLN A 27 -6.85 -8.15 8.33
C GLN A 27 -7.00 -6.86 7.51
N GLU A 28 -6.85 -6.90 6.19
CA GLU A 28 -7.11 -5.75 5.30
C GLU A 28 -8.57 -5.36 5.28
N THR A 29 -8.85 -4.06 5.26
CA THR A 29 -10.21 -3.54 5.42
C THR A 29 -10.46 -2.36 4.49
N ILE A 30 -11.67 -2.28 3.93
CA ILE A 30 -12.14 -1.08 3.24
C ILE A 30 -12.59 -0.11 4.34
N PHE A 31 -11.83 0.96 4.55
CA PHE A 31 -12.10 1.92 5.62
C PHE A 31 -12.96 3.07 5.11
N ARG A 32 -13.74 3.64 6.03
CA ARG A 32 -14.42 4.92 5.82
C ARG A 32 -13.90 5.90 6.87
N GLU A 33 -13.04 6.82 6.45
CA GLU A 33 -12.59 7.90 7.32
C GLU A 33 -13.78 8.79 7.66
N THR A 34 -14.14 8.87 8.95
CA THR A 34 -15.10 9.87 9.42
C THR A 34 -14.45 10.65 10.55
N SER A 35 -14.27 11.95 10.33
CA SER A 35 -13.79 12.88 11.34
C SER A 35 -14.95 13.34 12.23
N GLY A 36 -14.83 13.17 13.53
CA GLY A 36 -15.84 13.64 14.49
C GLY A 36 -15.35 13.57 15.93
N GLY A 37 -15.60 14.63 16.70
CA GLY A 37 -15.27 14.67 18.13
C GLY A 37 -13.76 14.64 18.44
N GLY A 38 -12.89 15.04 17.50
CA GLY A 38 -11.43 14.98 17.67
C GLY A 38 -10.81 13.62 17.38
N PHE A 39 -11.58 12.69 16.81
CA PHE A 39 -11.11 11.36 16.41
C PHE A 39 -11.34 11.14 14.92
N VAL A 40 -10.47 10.29 14.37
CA VAL A 40 -10.64 9.63 13.08
C VAL A 40 -11.05 8.19 13.34
N TRP A 41 -12.21 7.82 12.81
CA TRP A 41 -12.75 6.47 12.97
C TRP A 41 -12.41 5.61 11.76
N PHE A 42 -11.93 4.40 12.05
CA PHE A 42 -11.67 3.34 11.08
C PHE A 42 -12.61 2.18 11.41
N SER A 43 -13.38 1.71 10.42
CA SER A 43 -14.35 0.63 10.58
C SER A 43 -14.18 -0.41 9.48
N VAL A 44 -14.40 -1.68 9.82
CA VAL A 44 -14.49 -2.77 8.85
C VAL A 44 -15.94 -3.01 8.51
N VAL A 45 -16.27 -2.96 7.22
CA VAL A 45 -17.58 -3.42 6.72
C VAL A 45 -17.51 -4.95 6.63
N GLY A 46 -18.07 -5.64 7.64
CA GLY A 46 -18.22 -7.09 7.66
C GLY A 46 -19.67 -7.50 7.37
N ASP A 47 -19.86 -8.71 6.84
CA ASP A 47 -21.20 -9.15 6.35
C ASP A 47 -22.22 -9.39 7.48
N GLU A 48 -21.87 -9.86 8.69
CA GLU A 48 -22.90 -10.30 9.65
C GLU A 48 -22.58 -10.21 11.17
N ARG A 49 -21.46 -9.62 11.62
CA ARG A 49 -21.18 -9.47 13.06
C ARG A 49 -20.42 -8.18 13.34
N GLU A 50 -21.07 -7.27 14.07
CA GLU A 50 -20.56 -6.00 14.65
C GLU A 50 -19.41 -5.34 13.90
N ASP A 51 -19.69 -4.17 13.30
CA ASP A 51 -18.68 -3.27 12.75
C ASP A 51 -17.51 -3.09 13.73
N LYS A 52 -16.39 -3.80 13.49
CA LYS A 52 -15.16 -3.59 14.24
C LYS A 52 -14.69 -2.17 13.92
N LYS A 53 -14.65 -1.32 14.94
CA LYS A 53 -14.24 0.07 14.81
C LYS A 53 -13.14 0.43 15.78
N ILE A 54 -12.20 1.24 15.33
CA ILE A 54 -11.18 1.88 16.16
C ILE A 54 -11.18 3.38 15.88
N GLY A 55 -11.09 4.17 16.96
CA GLY A 55 -10.93 5.61 16.87
C GLY A 55 -9.50 5.97 17.27
N LEU A 56 -8.80 6.71 16.41
CA LEU A 56 -7.52 7.32 16.73
C LEU A 56 -7.73 8.83 16.89
N GLY A 57 -7.02 9.46 17.83
CA GLY A 57 -7.07 10.92 17.96
C GLY A 57 -6.62 11.56 16.65
N SER A 58 -7.34 12.58 16.17
CA SER A 58 -7.07 13.20 14.86
C SER A 58 -5.63 13.70 14.76
N ILE A 59 -5.09 14.25 15.85
CA ILE A 59 -3.70 14.70 15.93
C ILE A 59 -2.68 13.60 15.62
N VAL A 60 -2.96 12.34 15.96
CA VAL A 60 -2.07 11.21 15.69
C VAL A 60 -2.11 10.87 14.20
N VAL A 61 -3.30 10.81 13.62
CA VAL A 61 -3.49 10.50 12.19
C VAL A 61 -2.92 11.60 11.31
N GLU A 62 -3.23 12.86 11.62
CA GLU A 62 -2.70 14.03 10.91
C GLU A 62 -1.17 14.09 10.98
N ARG A 63 -0.60 13.83 12.17
CA ARG A 63 0.86 13.84 12.31
C ARG A 63 1.51 12.71 11.52
N THR A 64 0.90 11.54 11.49
CA THR A 64 1.37 10.38 10.71
C THR A 64 1.42 10.73 9.22
N LYS A 65 0.30 11.22 8.66
CA LYS A 65 0.23 11.64 7.25
C LYS A 65 1.25 12.74 6.94
N TRP A 66 1.40 13.73 7.82
CA TRP A 66 2.34 14.83 7.62
C TRP A 66 3.81 14.38 7.56
N GLU A 67 4.22 13.41 8.38
CA GLU A 67 5.59 12.87 8.31
C GLU A 67 5.81 12.16 6.97
N GLU A 68 4.88 11.31 6.54
CA GLU A 68 4.98 10.58 5.26
C GLU A 68 5.07 11.55 4.06
N GLU A 69 4.19 12.54 4.01
CA GLU A 69 4.21 13.59 2.97
C GLU A 69 5.55 14.33 2.96
N ARG A 70 6.09 14.65 4.13
CA ARG A 70 7.40 15.31 4.28
C ARG A 70 8.55 14.45 3.78
N PHE A 71 8.45 13.12 3.90
CA PHE A 71 9.42 12.16 3.33
C PHE A 71 9.12 11.77 1.87
N GLY A 72 8.27 12.57 1.21
CA GLY A 72 8.01 12.47 -0.22
C GLY A 72 6.96 11.45 -0.60
N TRP A 73 6.09 11.03 0.32
CA TRP A 73 4.91 10.27 -0.05
C TRP A 73 3.94 11.19 -0.81
N LEU A 74 3.75 10.90 -2.10
CA LEU A 74 2.93 11.70 -3.01
C LEU A 74 1.59 11.03 -3.23
N ASN A 75 0.66 11.19 -2.29
CA ASN A 75 -0.71 10.73 -2.50
C ASN A 75 -1.71 11.86 -2.27
N LYS A 76 -2.64 12.02 -3.20
CA LYS A 76 -3.84 12.82 -2.98
C LYS A 76 -4.88 11.87 -2.41
N ALA A 77 -5.19 12.06 -1.13
CA ALA A 77 -6.10 11.20 -0.35
C ALA A 77 -7.26 10.63 -1.20
N GLY A 78 -7.34 9.31 -1.30
CA GLY A 78 -8.45 8.57 -1.92
C GLY A 78 -8.28 8.15 -3.39
N GLU A 79 -7.15 8.39 -4.04
CA GLU A 79 -6.93 7.97 -5.43
C GLU A 79 -6.17 6.62 -5.50
N ARG A 80 -6.74 5.63 -6.19
CA ARG A 80 -6.00 4.44 -6.61
C ARG A 80 -4.81 4.90 -7.44
N SER A 81 -3.62 4.53 -7.02
CA SER A 81 -2.40 4.89 -7.71
C SER A 81 -2.04 3.83 -8.73
N ASN A 82 -1.85 4.23 -9.98
CA ASN A 82 -1.54 3.32 -11.06
C ASN A 82 -0.02 3.20 -11.26
N ILE A 83 0.51 1.98 -11.15
CA ILE A 83 1.90 1.68 -11.42
C ILE A 83 2.03 1.23 -12.88
N LYS A 84 2.66 2.08 -13.70
CA LYS A 84 3.04 1.76 -15.09
C LYS A 84 4.55 1.70 -15.23
N ARG A 85 5.07 0.54 -15.65
CA ARG A 85 6.50 0.33 -15.92
C ARG A 85 6.68 -0.64 -17.07
N SER A 86 7.64 -0.36 -17.95
CA SER A 86 8.16 -1.33 -18.91
C SER A 86 9.65 -1.52 -18.68
N GLU A 87 10.09 -2.78 -18.70
CA GLU A 87 11.48 -3.16 -18.46
C GLU A 87 11.88 -4.18 -19.52
N ARG A 88 13.01 -3.92 -20.18
CA ARG A 88 13.53 -4.81 -21.22
C ARG A 88 14.68 -5.63 -20.67
N PHE A 89 14.65 -6.93 -20.91
CA PHE A 89 15.76 -7.79 -20.57
C PHE A 89 16.90 -7.63 -21.59
N GLU A 90 18.02 -7.05 -21.16
CA GLU A 90 19.21 -6.84 -22.00
C GLU A 90 20.22 -8.00 -21.94
N GLY A 91 19.95 -9.06 -21.17
CA GLY A 91 20.86 -10.18 -21.03
C GLY A 91 20.85 -11.10 -22.26
N GLY A 92 21.98 -11.21 -22.96
CA GLY A 92 22.17 -12.07 -24.14
C GLY A 92 22.13 -13.59 -23.88
N SER A 93 21.53 -14.05 -22.77
CA SER A 93 21.43 -15.48 -22.41
C SER A 93 20.06 -16.03 -22.81
N SER A 94 20.04 -17.23 -23.42
CA SER A 94 18.84 -17.93 -23.89
C SER A 94 17.93 -18.50 -22.79
N HIS A 95 18.13 -18.14 -21.53
CA HIS A 95 17.37 -18.67 -20.40
C HIS A 95 16.31 -17.68 -19.95
N TRP A 96 15.11 -18.19 -19.69
CA TRP A 96 14.02 -17.40 -19.12
C TRP A 96 14.41 -16.91 -17.74
N LYS A 97 14.33 -15.59 -17.54
CA LYS A 97 14.51 -14.95 -16.25
C LYS A 97 13.17 -14.48 -15.70
N SER A 98 12.98 -14.59 -14.39
CA SER A 98 11.78 -14.06 -13.76
C SER A 98 11.98 -12.57 -13.44
N TYR A 99 10.98 -11.75 -13.75
CA TYR A 99 10.99 -10.33 -13.39
C TYR A 99 10.14 -10.13 -12.14
N ARG A 100 10.67 -9.36 -11.19
CA ARG A 100 9.97 -8.94 -9.97
C ARG A 100 10.02 -7.43 -9.83
N CYS A 101 8.90 -6.84 -9.44
CA CYS A 101 8.78 -5.43 -9.10
C CYS A 101 8.30 -5.32 -7.65
N TYR A 102 8.98 -4.49 -6.87
CA TYR A 102 8.71 -4.25 -5.46
C TYR A 102 8.36 -2.77 -5.27
N VAL A 103 7.40 -2.49 -4.39
CA VAL A 103 7.05 -1.14 -3.95
C VAL A 103 7.51 -0.94 -2.51
N LEU A 104 8.02 0.24 -2.17
CA LEU A 104 8.30 0.58 -0.78
C LEU A 104 6.99 0.79 -0.01
N ILE A 105 6.88 0.17 1.15
CA ILE A 105 5.75 0.32 2.07
C ILE A 105 6.30 0.78 3.42
N GLU A 106 5.75 1.86 3.95
CA GLU A 106 5.98 2.32 5.32
C GLU A 106 4.73 2.02 6.15
N SER A 107 4.91 1.46 7.35
CA SER A 107 3.79 0.93 8.17
C SER A 107 3.84 1.47 9.59
N PHE A 108 2.72 1.99 10.06
CA PHE A 108 2.52 2.42 11.44
C PHE A 108 1.66 1.40 12.17
N GLU A 109 2.21 0.81 13.23
CA GLU A 109 1.54 -0.21 14.02
C GLU A 109 1.15 0.33 15.40
N LEU A 110 -0.10 0.08 15.78
CA LEU A 110 -0.58 0.29 17.13
C LEU A 110 -0.76 -1.07 17.81
N THR A 111 -0.05 -1.26 18.92
CA THR A 111 -0.11 -2.46 19.74
C THR A 111 -0.71 -2.17 21.11
N ARG A 112 -1.39 -3.18 21.68
CA ARG A 112 -1.80 -3.13 23.09
C ARG A 112 -0.57 -3.34 23.99
N MET A 113 -0.74 -3.08 25.29
CA MET A 113 0.33 -3.26 26.28
C MET A 113 0.84 -4.70 26.38
N ASP A 114 0.04 -5.69 25.97
CA ASP A 114 0.43 -7.10 25.90
C ASP A 114 1.20 -7.46 24.61
N GLY A 115 1.45 -6.49 23.73
CA GLY A 115 2.14 -6.67 22.45
C GLY A 115 1.24 -7.09 21.29
N SER A 116 -0.05 -7.32 21.51
CA SER A 116 -0.97 -7.69 20.43
C SER A 116 -1.21 -6.54 19.45
N LEU A 117 -1.16 -6.82 18.15
CA LEU A 117 -1.42 -5.84 17.09
C LEU A 117 -2.91 -5.51 17.02
N VAL A 118 -3.24 -4.22 17.01
CA VAL A 118 -4.61 -3.71 16.91
C VAL A 118 -4.87 -3.12 15.54
N PHE A 119 -3.93 -2.32 15.06
CA PHE A 119 -4.13 -1.49 13.88
C PHE A 119 -2.80 -1.32 13.14
N THR A 120 -2.87 -1.39 11.81
CA THR A 120 -1.76 -1.06 10.91
C THR A 120 -2.25 -0.04 9.90
N TYR A 121 -1.45 0.99 9.66
CA TYR A 121 -1.64 1.95 8.59
C TYR A 121 -0.43 1.93 7.66
N GLU A 122 -0.65 1.47 6.43
CA GLU A 122 0.38 1.32 5.42
C GLU A 122 0.29 2.44 4.38
N PHE A 123 1.45 3.03 4.08
CA PHE A 123 1.67 4.01 3.04
C PHE A 123 2.51 3.36 1.94
N ARG A 124 1.90 3.15 0.77
CA ARG A 124 2.58 2.56 -0.39
C ARG A 124 3.13 3.67 -1.27
N HIS A 125 4.45 3.73 -1.40
CA HIS A 125 5.15 4.74 -2.18
C HIS A 125 5.28 4.25 -3.63
N VAL A 126 4.22 4.43 -4.42
CA VAL A 126 4.11 3.92 -5.81
C VAL A 126 5.17 4.45 -6.77
N ASP A 127 5.83 5.54 -6.42
CA ASP A 127 6.96 6.14 -7.13
C ASP A 127 8.32 5.53 -6.71
N LYS A 128 8.40 4.91 -5.53
CA LYS A 128 9.59 4.26 -4.99
C LYS A 128 9.59 2.76 -5.29
N LEU A 129 9.89 2.42 -6.55
CA LEU A 129 9.85 1.05 -7.07
C LEU A 129 11.24 0.44 -7.30
N LYS A 130 11.42 -0.82 -6.92
CA LYS A 130 12.63 -1.61 -7.18
C LYS A 130 12.32 -2.78 -8.11
N SER A 131 13.08 -2.90 -9.19
CA SER A 131 13.00 -4.02 -10.13
C SER A 131 14.15 -5.01 -9.94
N LYS A 132 13.89 -6.29 -10.18
CA LYS A 132 14.89 -7.36 -10.14
C LYS A 132 14.59 -8.41 -11.23
N TRP A 133 15.64 -8.81 -11.94
CA TRP A 133 15.65 -9.98 -12.80
C TRP A 133 16.37 -11.13 -12.07
N ASP A 134 15.73 -12.28 -11.92
CA ASP A 134 16.34 -13.53 -11.41
C ASP A 134 16.77 -14.41 -12.59
#